data_AF-A0A3D3XND2-F1
#
_entry.id   AF-A0A3D3XND2-F1
#
_cell.length_a   1.000
_cell.length_b   1.000
_cell.length_c   1.000
_cell.angle_alpha   90.00
_cell.angle_beta   90.00
_cell.angle_gamma   90.00
#
_symmetry.space_group_name_H-M   'P 1'
#
loop_
_entity.id
_entity.type
_entity.pdbx_description
1 polymer ?
#
loop_
_entity_poly.entity_id
_entity_poly.type
_entity_poly.pdbx_seq_one_letter_code
_entity_poly.pdbx_strand_id
1 'polypeptide(L)'
;MNIIKIYSDAYLQESKPGSQRYPTAREALFRSVENGALMVSYIGHGGEVGWATERILQLEDINGWTNETKLPVFTTITCEFARFDDPNRVSAGEQLFLNPYGGAIGLYSTTRSVFATNSTYDLNRLLNQNMVGLDVSRLGDVLRETKNNNISGDKIKFSLIGDPTIPLSKPKHAVILDTINNVAWDTFEDTLTALSWVEIKGHIGSTSDINAQFNGRIWLTFFDKAQSVQTRRNDASGSIFNFKTQNNAIFRGEASVVNGEFIVQFRIPLDINLSVGTPKVISYAASTNEDAWGGQNDLLIGGVFDGVITDTEGPKVRLFINDTTFTSGGISDSNPLAIGLMQDESGINAVGLGIGHNVMLELDGQPINANTAYQANIDDFTRGSVKYQYYDLTPGEHQLSLRAWDVLNQWGYDEITFTVIDAAEPILNQLEIFPNPFMSELNFNLEHNQKGQEGELRLTLVDNQGKIVWEWNENLALQANTSDLPTFYVSDVPSGKLVPGFYYARVVWTRSVDGKSARIQEKLIYIR
;
A
#
# COMPACT_ATOMS: atom_id res chain seq x y z
N MET A 1 0.78 -17.06 -12.71
CA MET A 1 0.11 -16.73 -11.43
C MET A 1 1.06 -16.96 -10.28
N ASN A 2 1.00 -16.11 -9.24
CA ASN A 2 1.75 -16.33 -8.01
C ASN A 2 0.92 -17.15 -7.01
N ILE A 3 1.55 -18.07 -6.28
CA ILE A 3 0.89 -18.87 -5.24
C ILE A 3 1.58 -18.61 -3.90
N ILE A 4 0.84 -18.04 -2.96
CA ILE A 4 1.28 -17.84 -1.58
C ILE A 4 0.85 -19.05 -0.76
N LYS A 5 1.80 -19.69 -0.06
CA LYS A 5 1.54 -20.85 0.79
C LYS A 5 1.68 -20.45 2.24
N ILE A 6 0.63 -20.67 3.03
CA ILE A 6 0.61 -20.40 4.47
C ILE A 6 0.32 -21.74 5.17
N TYR A 7 1.39 -22.37 5.67
CA TYR A 7 1.28 -23.53 6.55
C TYR A 7 1.42 -23.04 7.99
N SER A 8 0.38 -23.15 8.82
CA SER A 8 0.37 -22.61 10.19
C SER A 8 1.60 -23.04 11.00
N ASP A 9 1.96 -24.33 10.95
CA ASP A 9 3.11 -24.89 11.69
C ASP A 9 4.48 -24.41 11.16
N ALA A 10 4.57 -23.70 10.02
CA ALA A 10 5.80 -23.03 9.59
C ALA A 10 6.06 -21.72 10.38
N TYR A 11 5.04 -21.22 11.08
CA TYR A 11 5.11 -20.04 11.95
C TYR A 11 5.29 -20.46 13.41
N LEU A 12 5.77 -19.54 14.25
CA LEU A 12 5.93 -19.79 15.68
C LEU A 12 4.56 -19.80 16.36
N GLN A 13 4.28 -20.86 17.11
CA GLN A 13 3.07 -20.95 17.92
C GLN A 13 3.23 -20.18 19.23
N GLU A 14 2.23 -19.37 19.58
CA GLU A 14 2.09 -18.83 20.93
C GLU A 14 1.18 -19.74 21.76
N SER A 15 1.70 -20.28 22.85
CA SER A 15 0.96 -21.13 23.77
C SER A 15 0.80 -20.44 25.13
N LYS A 16 -0.45 -20.14 25.50
CA LYS A 16 -0.87 -19.68 26.83
C LYS A 16 -1.80 -20.75 27.43
N PRO A 17 -1.97 -20.84 28.77
CA PRO A 17 -2.91 -21.79 29.37
C PRO A 17 -4.31 -21.68 28.73
N GLY A 18 -4.77 -22.76 28.08
CA GLY A 18 -6.07 -22.80 27.40
C GLY A 18 -6.17 -22.06 26.06
N SER A 19 -5.07 -21.54 25.50
CA SER A 19 -5.07 -20.85 24.20
C SER A 19 -3.80 -21.12 23.41
N GLN A 20 -3.95 -21.61 22.19
CA GLN A 20 -2.88 -21.71 21.20
C GLN A 20 -3.20 -20.77 20.03
N ARG A 21 -2.19 -20.08 19.50
CA ARG A 21 -2.37 -19.14 18.38
C ARG A 21 -1.17 -19.15 17.46
N TYR A 22 -1.40 -18.79 16.20
CA TYR A 22 -0.36 -18.46 15.23
C TYR A 22 -0.56 -17.03 14.72
N PRO A 23 -0.20 -15.99 15.49
CA PRO A 23 -0.56 -14.60 15.15
C PRO A 23 0.00 -14.15 13.80
N THR A 24 1.25 -14.51 13.50
CA THR A 24 1.93 -14.16 12.24
C THR A 24 1.37 -14.92 11.03
N ALA A 25 0.89 -16.15 11.22
CA ALA A 25 0.18 -16.89 10.16
C ALA A 25 -1.19 -16.26 9.86
N ARG A 26 -1.93 -15.86 10.90
CA ARG A 26 -3.20 -15.13 10.78
C ARG A 26 -3.00 -13.79 10.07
N GLU A 27 -1.98 -13.02 10.46
CA GLU A 27 -1.64 -11.76 9.81
C GLU A 27 -1.27 -11.93 8.34
N ALA A 28 -0.48 -12.97 8.01
CA ALA A 28 -0.13 -13.29 6.63
C ALA A 28 -1.38 -13.61 5.79
N LEU A 29 -2.36 -14.35 6.34
CA LEU A 29 -3.64 -14.62 5.69
C LEU A 29 -4.43 -13.32 5.49
N PHE A 30 -4.62 -12.56 6.57
CA PHE A 30 -5.42 -11.33 6.56
C PHE A 30 -4.89 -10.34 5.51
N ARG A 31 -3.58 -10.05 5.54
CA ARG A 31 -2.92 -9.17 4.56
C ARG A 31 -2.98 -9.71 3.14
N SER A 32 -2.89 -11.02 2.94
CA SER A 32 -2.98 -11.60 1.59
C SER A 32 -4.37 -11.41 0.96
N VAL A 33 -5.43 -11.48 1.77
CA VAL A 33 -6.80 -11.19 1.32
C VAL A 33 -6.98 -9.70 1.04
N GLU A 34 -6.56 -8.86 1.98
CA GLU A 34 -6.72 -7.40 1.89
C GLU A 34 -5.90 -6.76 0.75
N ASN A 35 -4.69 -7.27 0.49
CA ASN A 35 -3.88 -6.83 -0.65
C ASN A 35 -4.49 -7.23 -1.99
N GLY A 36 -5.36 -8.24 -2.00
CA GLY A 36 -6.09 -8.75 -3.16
C GLY A 36 -5.60 -10.12 -3.59
N ALA A 37 -6.45 -11.12 -3.41
CA ALA A 37 -6.27 -12.47 -3.94
C ALA A 37 -7.33 -12.77 -5.00
N LEU A 38 -6.97 -13.54 -6.03
CA LEU A 38 -7.96 -14.08 -6.97
C LEU A 38 -8.75 -15.23 -6.32
N MET A 39 -8.04 -16.09 -5.58
CA MET A 39 -8.58 -17.27 -4.91
C MET A 39 -7.90 -17.47 -3.56
N VAL A 40 -8.67 -17.91 -2.57
CA VAL A 40 -8.17 -18.30 -1.24
C VAL A 40 -8.58 -19.73 -0.97
N SER A 41 -7.64 -20.59 -0.60
CA SER A 41 -7.88 -22.01 -0.41
C SER A 41 -7.44 -22.45 0.99
N TYR A 42 -8.39 -22.93 1.78
CA TYR A 42 -8.17 -23.42 3.14
C TYR A 42 -8.43 -24.93 3.22
N ILE A 43 -7.52 -25.65 3.88
CA ILE A 43 -7.66 -27.06 4.21
C ILE A 43 -7.28 -27.22 5.67
N GLY A 44 -8.21 -27.68 6.51
CA GLY A 44 -7.95 -27.84 7.93
C GLY A 44 -9.22 -28.04 8.75
N HIS A 45 -9.08 -27.94 10.07
CA HIS A 45 -10.21 -27.94 10.98
C HIS A 45 -10.96 -26.60 10.96
N GLY A 46 -12.21 -26.61 11.35
CA GLY A 46 -13.03 -25.42 11.43
C GLY A 46 -14.48 -25.78 11.74
N GLY A 47 -15.32 -24.76 11.73
CA GLY A 47 -16.74 -24.89 12.01
C GLY A 47 -17.47 -23.59 11.71
N GLU A 48 -18.69 -23.49 12.21
CA GLU A 48 -19.60 -22.37 11.97
C GLU A 48 -19.10 -21.01 12.52
N VAL A 49 -17.98 -20.97 13.26
CA VAL A 49 -17.44 -19.75 13.89
C VAL A 49 -16.01 -19.41 13.47
N GLY A 50 -15.40 -20.17 12.55
CA GLY A 50 -14.04 -19.88 12.06
C GLY A 50 -13.19 -21.08 11.67
N TRP A 51 -11.89 -20.83 11.50
CA TRP A 51 -10.88 -21.81 11.10
C TRP A 51 -9.91 -22.13 12.23
N ALA A 52 -9.74 -23.44 12.45
CA ALA A 52 -8.84 -24.06 13.42
C ALA A 52 -9.09 -23.66 14.89
N THR A 53 -8.69 -24.52 15.82
CA THR A 53 -8.76 -24.22 17.27
C THR A 53 -7.82 -23.07 17.63
N GLU A 54 -6.76 -22.91 16.84
CA GLU A 54 -5.71 -21.91 16.97
C GLU A 54 -6.10 -20.53 16.43
N ARG A 55 -7.38 -20.37 16.04
CA ARG A 55 -8.00 -19.08 15.66
C ARG A 55 -7.29 -18.43 14.46
N ILE A 56 -7.10 -19.21 13.39
CA ILE A 56 -6.48 -18.72 12.15
C ILE A 56 -7.38 -17.71 11.44
N LEU A 57 -8.69 -17.95 11.48
CA LEU A 57 -9.71 -17.00 11.01
C LEU A 57 -10.90 -17.02 11.97
N GLN A 58 -11.29 -15.86 12.49
CA GLN A 58 -12.42 -15.68 13.39
C GLN A 58 -13.48 -14.74 12.80
N LEU A 59 -14.65 -14.67 13.44
CA LEU A 59 -15.72 -13.75 13.03
C LEU A 59 -15.28 -12.27 13.06
N GLU A 60 -14.48 -11.88 14.05
CA GLU A 60 -13.93 -10.51 14.13
C GLU A 60 -13.04 -10.17 12.92
N ASP A 61 -12.29 -11.15 12.41
CA ASP A 61 -11.43 -10.98 11.22
C ASP A 61 -12.28 -10.81 9.96
N ILE A 62 -13.29 -11.69 9.84
CA ILE A 62 -14.21 -11.69 8.70
C ILE A 62 -14.97 -10.38 8.61
N ASN A 63 -15.49 -9.89 9.75
CA ASN A 63 -16.24 -8.64 9.81
C ASN A 63 -15.34 -7.39 9.75
N GLY A 64 -14.05 -7.53 10.06
CA GLY A 64 -13.06 -6.45 9.97
C GLY A 64 -12.43 -6.29 8.58
N TRP A 65 -12.66 -7.21 7.65
CA TRP A 65 -12.17 -7.09 6.28
C TRP A 65 -12.86 -5.94 5.53
N THR A 66 -12.04 -5.13 4.85
CA THR A 66 -12.43 -3.92 4.08
C THR A 66 -12.02 -4.01 2.60
N ASN A 67 -11.85 -5.22 2.07
CA ASN A 67 -11.37 -5.49 0.71
C ASN A 67 -12.46 -5.36 -0.39
N GLU A 68 -13.24 -4.27 -0.36
CA GLU A 68 -14.45 -4.04 -1.18
C GLU A 68 -14.28 -4.34 -2.68
N THR A 69 -13.17 -3.90 -3.28
CA THR A 69 -12.91 -4.06 -4.71
C THR A 69 -12.01 -5.26 -5.03
N LYS A 70 -11.61 -6.02 -4.02
CA LYS A 70 -10.61 -7.10 -4.10
C LYS A 70 -11.15 -8.38 -3.46
N LEU A 71 -12.33 -8.80 -3.90
CA LEU A 71 -13.07 -9.93 -3.33
C LEU A 71 -12.62 -11.26 -3.96
N PRO A 72 -11.86 -12.13 -3.26
CA PRO A 72 -11.48 -13.45 -3.77
C PRO A 72 -12.65 -14.43 -3.80
N VAL A 73 -12.47 -15.50 -4.57
CA VAL A 73 -13.25 -16.74 -4.42
C VAL A 73 -12.60 -17.63 -3.35
N PHE A 74 -13.36 -18.02 -2.33
CA PHE A 74 -12.88 -18.92 -1.27
C PHE A 74 -13.18 -20.39 -1.59
N THR A 75 -12.25 -21.27 -1.26
CA THR A 75 -12.46 -22.72 -1.19
C THR A 75 -12.10 -23.21 0.19
N THR A 76 -13.01 -23.88 0.88
CA THR A 76 -12.75 -24.37 2.25
C THR A 76 -13.03 -25.86 2.37
N ILE A 77 -11.98 -26.65 2.58
CA ILE A 77 -12.08 -28.06 2.98
C ILE A 77 -11.98 -28.13 4.51
N THR A 78 -13.14 -28.00 5.16
CA THR A 78 -13.30 -27.98 6.62
C THR A 78 -14.69 -28.48 6.98
N CYS A 79 -15.02 -28.66 8.25
CA CYS A 79 -16.39 -28.99 8.66
C CYS A 79 -17.27 -27.73 8.73
N GLU A 80 -18.49 -27.80 8.20
CA GLU A 80 -19.65 -26.94 8.52
C GLU A 80 -19.41 -25.41 8.50
N PHE A 81 -18.50 -24.94 7.64
CA PHE A 81 -18.13 -23.53 7.63
C PHE A 81 -19.25 -22.63 7.07
N ALA A 82 -20.02 -23.13 6.11
CA ALA A 82 -21.17 -22.44 5.52
C ALA A 82 -22.50 -23.17 5.80
N ARG A 83 -22.77 -23.47 7.07
CA ARG A 83 -24.03 -24.10 7.49
C ARG A 83 -25.18 -23.08 7.49
N PHE A 84 -25.66 -22.74 6.29
CA PHE A 84 -26.65 -21.70 6.05
C PHE A 84 -28.09 -22.04 6.44
N ASP A 85 -28.34 -23.23 6.94
CA ASP A 85 -29.68 -23.71 7.30
C ASP A 85 -29.93 -23.80 8.81
N ASP A 86 -29.02 -23.25 9.64
CA ASP A 86 -29.27 -23.08 11.07
C ASP A 86 -30.03 -21.77 11.33
N PRO A 87 -31.30 -21.81 11.78
CA PRO A 87 -32.07 -20.59 12.04
C PRO A 87 -31.56 -19.81 13.26
N ASN A 88 -30.71 -20.39 14.10
CA ASN A 88 -30.21 -19.76 15.32
C ASN A 88 -28.87 -19.07 15.13
N ARG A 89 -28.22 -19.22 13.97
CA ARG A 89 -26.87 -18.72 13.74
C ARG A 89 -26.59 -18.45 12.27
N VAL A 90 -25.98 -17.29 12.01
CA VAL A 90 -25.31 -17.00 10.74
C VAL A 90 -23.87 -17.50 10.84
N SER A 91 -23.53 -18.52 10.06
CA SER A 91 -22.21 -19.16 10.08
C SER A 91 -21.10 -18.23 9.59
N ALA A 92 -19.85 -18.54 9.93
CA ALA A 92 -18.68 -17.79 9.49
C ALA A 92 -18.57 -17.70 7.96
N GLY A 93 -18.93 -18.76 7.23
CA GLY A 93 -18.98 -18.77 5.78
C GLY A 93 -20.08 -17.86 5.21
N GLU A 94 -21.22 -17.73 5.88
CA GLU A 94 -22.25 -16.76 5.50
C GLU A 94 -21.79 -15.33 5.79
N GLN A 95 -21.23 -15.05 6.97
CA GLN A 95 -20.71 -13.72 7.30
C GLN A 95 -19.60 -13.29 6.34
N LEU A 96 -18.78 -14.22 5.87
CA LEU A 96 -17.74 -13.95 4.88
C LEU A 96 -18.29 -13.51 3.54
N PHE A 97 -19.46 -14.02 3.14
CA PHE A 97 -20.14 -13.60 1.92
C PHE A 97 -21.01 -12.36 2.11
N LEU A 98 -21.56 -12.17 3.32
CA LEU A 98 -22.49 -11.08 3.65
C LEU A 98 -21.80 -9.81 4.16
N ASN A 99 -20.47 -9.79 4.30
CA ASN A 99 -19.75 -8.59 4.74
C ASN A 99 -19.96 -7.45 3.72
N PRO A 100 -20.54 -6.30 4.12
CA PRO A 100 -20.83 -5.20 3.19
C PRO A 100 -19.59 -4.41 2.74
N TYR A 101 -18.47 -4.54 3.45
CA TYR A 101 -17.22 -3.81 3.20
C TYR A 101 -16.10 -4.72 2.70
N GLY A 102 -16.32 -6.03 2.52
CA GLY A 102 -15.24 -6.93 2.14
C GLY A 102 -15.65 -8.40 2.14
N GLY A 103 -14.67 -9.27 2.37
CA GLY A 103 -14.88 -10.71 2.41
C GLY A 103 -14.70 -11.38 1.06
N ALA A 104 -15.72 -12.11 0.58
CA ALA A 104 -15.63 -12.98 -0.58
C ALA A 104 -16.70 -12.68 -1.64
N ILE A 105 -16.35 -12.77 -2.92
CA ILE A 105 -17.34 -12.67 -4.02
C ILE A 105 -18.14 -13.98 -4.17
N GLY A 106 -17.60 -15.08 -3.66
CA GLY A 106 -18.25 -16.38 -3.61
C GLY A 106 -17.38 -17.41 -2.89
N LEU A 107 -18.00 -18.49 -2.41
CA LEU A 107 -17.28 -19.55 -1.72
C LEU A 107 -17.76 -20.95 -2.12
N TYR A 108 -16.80 -21.85 -2.37
CA TYR A 108 -17.02 -23.30 -2.36
C TYR A 108 -16.74 -23.81 -0.95
N SER A 109 -17.79 -24.12 -0.21
CA SER A 109 -17.68 -24.44 1.21
C SER A 109 -18.55 -25.63 1.59
N THR A 110 -18.25 -26.21 2.75
CA THR A 110 -19.00 -27.31 3.33
C THR A 110 -20.20 -26.80 4.11
N THR A 111 -21.35 -27.43 3.90
CA THR A 111 -22.60 -27.17 4.64
C THR A 111 -22.83 -28.20 5.75
N ARG A 112 -22.03 -29.27 5.78
CA ARG A 112 -22.08 -30.39 6.72
C ARG A 112 -20.67 -30.84 7.10
N SER A 113 -20.56 -31.63 8.16
CA SER A 113 -19.31 -32.26 8.55
C SER A 113 -18.78 -33.21 7.47
N VAL A 114 -17.47 -33.12 7.19
CA VAL A 114 -16.75 -33.90 6.16
C VAL A 114 -15.57 -34.64 6.78
N PHE A 115 -15.09 -35.67 6.11
CA PHE A 115 -13.96 -36.46 6.58
C PHE A 115 -12.65 -36.07 5.90
N ALA A 116 -11.56 -36.13 6.66
CA ALA A 116 -10.18 -35.95 6.23
C ALA A 116 -9.67 -37.14 5.39
N THR A 117 -10.32 -37.40 4.25
CA THR A 117 -9.93 -38.47 3.32
C THR A 117 -9.22 -37.90 2.09
N ASN A 118 -8.41 -38.72 1.43
CA ASN A 118 -7.75 -38.32 0.17
C ASN A 118 -8.75 -37.84 -0.88
N SER A 119 -9.91 -38.50 -1.02
CA SER A 119 -10.93 -38.11 -1.99
C SER A 119 -11.62 -36.79 -1.63
N THR A 120 -11.74 -36.45 -0.34
CA THR A 120 -12.25 -35.13 0.09
C THR A 120 -11.22 -34.03 -0.12
N TYR A 121 -9.93 -34.27 0.16
CA TYR A 121 -8.86 -33.34 -0.17
C TYR A 121 -8.74 -33.10 -1.68
N ASP A 122 -9.03 -34.12 -2.48
CA ASP A 122 -9.00 -34.04 -3.94
C ASP A 122 -10.01 -33.03 -4.52
N LEU A 123 -11.10 -32.72 -3.81
CA LEU A 123 -12.01 -31.64 -4.18
C LEU A 123 -11.30 -30.30 -4.24
N ASN A 124 -10.36 -30.04 -3.33
CA ASN A 124 -9.59 -28.80 -3.35
C ASN A 124 -8.75 -28.67 -4.62
N ARG A 125 -8.03 -29.75 -4.98
CA ARG A 125 -7.22 -29.81 -6.19
C ARG A 125 -8.09 -29.58 -7.43
N LEU A 126 -9.21 -30.29 -7.53
CA LEU A 126 -10.12 -30.19 -8.66
C LEU A 126 -10.78 -28.81 -8.77
N LEU A 127 -11.21 -28.20 -7.65
CA LEU A 127 -11.75 -26.83 -7.65
C LEU A 127 -10.70 -25.85 -8.18
N ASN A 128 -9.48 -25.88 -7.63
CA ASN A 128 -8.40 -24.99 -8.07
C ASN A 128 -8.04 -25.19 -9.55
N GLN A 129 -7.96 -26.45 -10.02
CA GLN A 129 -7.70 -26.76 -11.42
C GLN A 129 -8.81 -26.26 -12.35
N ASN A 130 -10.08 -26.48 -12.00
CA ASN A 130 -11.21 -26.05 -12.83
C ASN A 130 -11.36 -24.52 -12.83
N MET A 131 -11.12 -23.85 -11.70
CA MET A 131 -11.13 -22.39 -11.62
C MET A 131 -10.16 -21.75 -12.61
N VAL A 132 -8.96 -22.31 -12.76
CA VAL A 132 -7.91 -21.73 -13.61
C VAL A 132 -7.91 -22.28 -15.03
N GLY A 133 -8.36 -23.53 -15.21
CA GLY A 133 -8.18 -24.30 -16.44
C GLY A 133 -9.40 -24.36 -17.37
N LEU A 134 -10.62 -24.08 -16.91
CA LEU A 134 -11.77 -23.96 -17.81
C LEU A 134 -11.64 -22.71 -18.67
N ASP A 135 -12.06 -22.75 -19.93
CA ASP A 135 -12.02 -21.56 -20.82
C ASP A 135 -12.77 -20.38 -20.18
N VAL A 136 -14.05 -20.62 -19.85
CA VAL A 136 -14.88 -19.69 -19.09
C VAL A 136 -15.25 -20.33 -17.75
N SER A 137 -14.48 -20.00 -16.72
CA SER A 137 -14.62 -20.54 -15.37
C SER A 137 -15.79 -19.90 -14.59
N ARG A 138 -17.04 -20.09 -15.04
CA ARG A 138 -18.21 -19.70 -14.23
C ARG A 138 -18.24 -20.50 -12.94
N LEU A 139 -18.57 -19.86 -11.82
CA LEU A 139 -18.47 -20.53 -10.52
C LEU A 139 -19.36 -21.78 -10.42
N GLY A 140 -20.54 -21.76 -11.04
CA GLY A 140 -21.42 -22.92 -11.11
C GLY A 140 -20.83 -24.07 -11.95
N ASP A 141 -20.21 -23.76 -13.08
CA ASP A 141 -19.57 -24.74 -13.96
C ASP A 141 -18.38 -25.41 -13.26
N VAL A 142 -17.54 -24.62 -12.59
CA VAL A 142 -16.43 -25.12 -11.77
C VAL A 142 -16.93 -26.15 -10.75
N LEU A 143 -17.98 -25.84 -9.98
CA LEU A 143 -18.53 -26.77 -8.99
C LEU A 143 -19.07 -28.05 -9.65
N ARG A 144 -19.80 -27.92 -10.76
CA ARG A 144 -20.38 -29.05 -11.49
C ARG A 144 -19.28 -30.00 -11.98
N GLU A 145 -18.28 -29.47 -12.68
CA GLU A 145 -17.16 -30.26 -13.19
C GLU A 145 -16.37 -30.91 -12.06
N THR A 146 -16.12 -30.20 -10.96
CA THR A 146 -15.45 -30.77 -9.78
C THR A 146 -16.23 -31.95 -9.21
N LYS A 147 -17.55 -31.82 -8.98
CA LYS A 147 -18.36 -32.88 -8.36
C LYS A 147 -18.52 -34.10 -9.26
N ASN A 148 -18.61 -33.90 -10.57
CA ASN A 148 -18.73 -34.99 -11.53
C ASN A 148 -17.44 -35.80 -11.63
N ASN A 149 -16.28 -35.15 -11.46
CA ASN A 149 -14.96 -35.79 -11.55
C ASN A 149 -14.36 -36.18 -10.20
N ASN A 150 -15.13 -36.11 -9.10
CA ASN A 150 -14.69 -36.52 -7.78
C ASN A 150 -15.50 -37.72 -7.26
N ILE A 151 -14.81 -38.65 -6.58
CA ILE A 151 -15.40 -39.89 -6.07
C ILE A 151 -15.78 -39.85 -4.58
N SER A 152 -15.51 -38.75 -3.87
CA SER A 152 -15.85 -38.65 -2.45
C SER A 152 -17.36 -38.61 -2.23
N GLY A 153 -17.84 -39.35 -1.23
CA GLY A 153 -19.21 -39.21 -0.73
C GLY A 153 -19.47 -37.82 -0.12
N ASP A 154 -18.43 -37.09 0.30
CA ASP A 154 -18.57 -35.75 0.87
C ASP A 154 -18.89 -34.68 -0.18
N LYS A 155 -18.74 -34.96 -1.48
CA LYS A 155 -18.97 -33.95 -2.54
C LYS A 155 -20.38 -33.34 -2.54
N ILE A 156 -21.38 -34.06 -2.05
CA ILE A 156 -22.75 -33.55 -1.91
C ILE A 156 -22.88 -32.51 -0.78
N LYS A 157 -21.94 -32.49 0.16
CA LYS A 157 -21.89 -31.56 1.30
C LYS A 157 -21.17 -30.24 0.95
N PHE A 158 -20.61 -30.13 -0.25
CA PHE A 158 -20.02 -28.90 -0.77
C PHE A 158 -21.05 -28.11 -1.56
N SER A 159 -21.16 -26.82 -1.29
CA SER A 159 -22.04 -25.91 -2.03
C SER A 159 -21.27 -24.70 -2.50
N LEU A 160 -21.72 -24.11 -3.60
CA LEU A 160 -21.36 -22.75 -3.97
C LEU A 160 -22.33 -21.82 -3.22
N ILE A 161 -21.77 -20.88 -2.48
CA ILE A 161 -22.47 -19.74 -1.91
C ILE A 161 -22.02 -18.52 -2.73
N GLY A 162 -22.95 -17.91 -3.45
CA GLY A 162 -22.68 -16.85 -4.42
C GLY A 162 -23.40 -17.08 -5.75
N ASP A 163 -23.16 -16.19 -6.71
CA ASP A 163 -23.80 -16.27 -8.04
C ASP A 163 -23.07 -17.30 -8.93
N PRO A 164 -23.76 -18.38 -9.37
CA PRO A 164 -23.15 -19.41 -10.21
C PRO A 164 -22.80 -18.93 -11.63
N THR A 165 -23.31 -17.78 -12.07
CA THR A 165 -23.13 -17.27 -13.44
C THR A 165 -21.89 -16.40 -13.61
N ILE A 166 -21.31 -15.90 -12.50
CA ILE A 166 -20.12 -15.07 -12.51
C ILE A 166 -18.91 -15.89 -12.98
N PRO A 167 -18.16 -15.45 -14.02
CA PRO A 167 -16.87 -16.03 -14.36
C PRO A 167 -15.79 -15.57 -13.37
N LEU A 168 -14.84 -16.46 -13.06
CA LEU A 168 -13.61 -16.03 -12.40
C LEU A 168 -12.91 -14.96 -13.25
N SER A 169 -12.47 -13.87 -12.62
CA SER A 169 -11.81 -12.74 -13.28
C SER A 169 -10.40 -13.09 -13.74
N LYS A 170 -10.30 -13.90 -14.79
CA LYS A 170 -9.04 -14.23 -15.47
C LYS A 170 -8.74 -13.21 -16.58
N PRO A 171 -7.47 -12.83 -16.78
CA PRO A 171 -7.13 -11.89 -17.84
C PRO A 171 -7.38 -12.46 -19.24
N LYS A 172 -7.78 -11.60 -20.17
CA LYS A 172 -8.25 -12.00 -21.51
C LYS A 172 -7.12 -12.30 -22.50
N HIS A 173 -6.01 -11.59 -22.39
CA HIS A 173 -4.87 -11.70 -23.31
C HIS A 173 -3.64 -12.29 -22.63
N ALA A 174 -2.62 -12.60 -23.42
CA ALA A 174 -1.32 -13.05 -22.92
C ALA A 174 -0.29 -11.91 -22.98
N VAL A 175 0.61 -11.90 -22.00
CA VAL A 175 1.87 -11.17 -22.06
C VAL A 175 2.94 -12.16 -22.53
N ILE A 176 3.61 -11.84 -23.63
CA ILE A 176 4.73 -12.60 -24.17
C ILE A 176 6.03 -11.86 -23.82
N LEU A 177 7.01 -12.59 -23.30
CA LEU A 177 8.36 -12.07 -23.07
C LEU A 177 9.22 -12.49 -24.28
N ASP A 178 9.62 -11.51 -25.09
CA ASP A 178 10.27 -11.75 -26.38
C ASP A 178 11.77 -11.92 -26.24
N THR A 179 12.41 -10.98 -25.53
CA THR A 179 13.86 -10.98 -25.37
C THR A 179 14.27 -10.66 -23.94
N ILE A 180 15.39 -11.24 -23.53
CA ILE A 180 16.13 -10.84 -22.34
C ILE A 180 17.55 -10.48 -22.76
N ASN A 181 18.02 -9.29 -22.38
CA ASN A 181 19.34 -8.76 -22.77
C ASN A 181 19.60 -8.81 -24.28
N ASN A 182 18.58 -8.48 -25.08
CA ASN A 182 18.60 -8.52 -26.56
C ASN A 182 18.81 -9.90 -27.20
N VAL A 183 18.69 -10.98 -26.41
CA VAL A 183 18.64 -12.37 -26.90
C VAL A 183 17.20 -12.86 -26.82
N ALA A 184 16.73 -13.61 -27.82
CA ALA A 184 15.39 -14.19 -27.80
C ALA A 184 15.23 -15.10 -26.57
N TRP A 185 14.12 -14.94 -25.84
CA TRP A 185 13.90 -15.56 -24.53
C TRP A 185 14.10 -17.08 -24.55
N ASP A 186 13.53 -17.73 -25.57
CA ASP A 186 13.56 -19.19 -25.77
C ASP A 186 14.93 -19.75 -26.15
N THR A 187 15.89 -18.89 -26.48
CA THR A 187 17.27 -19.25 -26.85
C THR A 187 18.32 -18.77 -25.85
N PHE A 188 17.90 -18.11 -24.77
CA PHE A 188 18.83 -17.62 -23.75
C PHE A 188 19.33 -18.78 -22.88
N GLU A 189 20.62 -19.13 -23.00
CA GLU A 189 21.24 -20.24 -22.25
C GLU A 189 22.15 -19.80 -21.09
N ASP A 190 22.38 -18.49 -20.92
CA ASP A 190 23.30 -17.97 -19.91
C ASP A 190 22.65 -17.87 -18.51
N THR A 191 23.46 -17.59 -17.48
CA THR A 191 23.00 -17.37 -16.12
C THR A 191 22.99 -15.88 -15.79
N LEU A 192 21.83 -15.36 -15.39
CA LEU A 192 21.73 -14.02 -14.83
C LEU A 192 22.48 -13.95 -13.49
N THR A 193 23.27 -12.92 -13.28
CA THR A 193 24.10 -12.78 -12.07
C THR A 193 23.61 -11.66 -11.17
N ALA A 194 23.95 -11.70 -9.88
CA ALA A 194 23.80 -10.52 -9.03
C ALA A 194 24.57 -9.34 -9.65
N LEU A 195 24.03 -8.12 -9.54
CA LEU A 195 24.61 -6.87 -10.04
C LEU A 195 24.66 -6.70 -11.57
N SER A 196 24.24 -7.68 -12.36
CA SER A 196 24.11 -7.50 -13.81
C SER A 196 22.84 -6.76 -14.19
N TRP A 197 22.89 -6.06 -15.32
CA TRP A 197 21.74 -5.46 -15.97
C TRP A 197 20.82 -6.50 -16.60
N VAL A 198 19.53 -6.26 -16.49
CA VAL A 198 18.48 -7.02 -17.15
C VAL A 198 17.59 -6.07 -17.94
N GLU A 199 17.46 -6.32 -19.24
CA GLU A 199 16.47 -5.69 -20.11
C GLU A 199 15.51 -6.78 -20.63
N ILE A 200 14.23 -6.64 -20.31
CA ILE A 200 13.17 -7.51 -20.82
C ILE A 200 12.35 -6.71 -21.81
N LYS A 201 12.20 -7.23 -23.03
CA LYS A 201 11.24 -6.72 -24.03
C LYS A 201 10.14 -7.75 -24.22
N GLY A 202 8.92 -7.27 -24.40
CA GLY A 202 7.80 -8.14 -24.62
C GLY A 202 6.64 -7.40 -25.26
N HIS A 203 5.58 -8.17 -25.54
CA HIS A 203 4.36 -7.63 -26.10
C HIS A 203 3.09 -8.30 -25.54
N ILE A 204 1.96 -7.64 -25.78
CA ILE A 204 0.62 -8.14 -25.48
C ILE A 204 0.05 -8.75 -26.76
N GLY A 205 -0.40 -10.00 -26.71
CA GLY A 205 -0.92 -10.68 -27.89
C GLY A 205 -0.75 -12.19 -27.82
N SER A 206 -0.23 -12.77 -28.91
CA SER A 206 0.09 -14.18 -29.04
C SER A 206 1.52 -14.33 -29.54
N THR A 207 2.08 -15.54 -29.49
CA THR A 207 3.46 -15.78 -29.94
C THR A 207 3.75 -15.40 -31.41
N SER A 208 2.71 -15.26 -32.25
CA SER A 208 2.83 -14.86 -33.66
C SER A 208 2.37 -13.43 -33.96
N ASP A 209 1.64 -12.78 -33.05
CA ASP A 209 0.91 -11.54 -33.36
C ASP A 209 0.84 -10.58 -32.17
N ILE A 210 1.20 -9.32 -32.42
CA ILE A 210 1.14 -8.21 -31.47
C ILE A 210 -0.25 -7.57 -31.52
N ASN A 211 -0.88 -7.38 -30.35
CA ASN A 211 -2.07 -6.53 -30.22
C ASN A 211 -1.66 -5.05 -30.22
N ALA A 212 -1.45 -4.50 -31.41
CA ALA A 212 -1.03 -3.11 -31.59
C ALA A 212 -2.03 -2.05 -31.08
N GLN A 213 -3.25 -2.44 -30.70
CA GLN A 213 -4.23 -1.52 -30.12
C GLN A 213 -4.12 -1.40 -28.60
N PHE A 214 -3.37 -2.30 -27.95
CA PHE A 214 -3.22 -2.29 -26.50
C PHE A 214 -2.26 -1.18 -26.07
N ASN A 215 -2.80 -0.16 -25.40
CA ASN A 215 -2.04 0.93 -24.80
C ASN A 215 -2.42 1.03 -23.33
N GLY A 216 -1.43 0.94 -22.44
CA GLY A 216 -1.69 0.78 -21.02
C GLY A 216 -0.43 0.66 -20.18
N ARG A 217 -0.49 -0.16 -19.15
CA ARG A 217 0.62 -0.42 -18.23
C ARG A 217 0.84 -1.91 -18.04
N ILE A 218 2.07 -2.28 -17.75
CA ILE A 218 2.45 -3.62 -17.33
C ILE A 218 3.13 -3.55 -15.96
N TRP A 219 2.76 -4.47 -15.09
CA TRP A 219 3.42 -4.77 -13.82
C TRP A 219 4.20 -6.06 -13.99
N LEU A 220 5.51 -6.01 -13.78
CA LEU A 220 6.39 -7.17 -13.84
C LEU A 220 7.01 -7.39 -12.46
N THR A 221 6.92 -8.63 -11.97
CA THR A 221 7.64 -9.06 -10.77
C THR A 221 8.58 -10.20 -11.12
N PHE A 222 9.86 -9.98 -10.85
CA PHE A 222 10.90 -10.99 -10.98
C PHE A 222 11.19 -11.54 -9.57
N PHE A 223 11.13 -12.86 -9.41
CA PHE A 223 11.41 -13.55 -8.16
C PHE A 223 12.73 -14.30 -8.24
N ASP A 224 13.43 -14.36 -7.12
CA ASP A 224 14.55 -15.28 -6.93
C ASP A 224 14.04 -16.73 -6.95
N LYS A 225 14.98 -17.66 -6.85
CA LYS A 225 14.76 -19.11 -6.78
C LYS A 225 13.92 -19.52 -5.59
N ALA A 226 13.24 -20.64 -5.76
CA ALA A 226 12.42 -21.23 -4.71
C ALA A 226 13.27 -21.61 -3.48
N GLN A 227 12.77 -21.28 -2.30
CA GLN A 227 13.38 -21.63 -1.02
C GLN A 227 12.67 -22.82 -0.40
N SER A 228 13.45 -23.71 0.22
CA SER A 228 12.93 -24.78 1.05
C SER A 228 12.53 -24.22 2.41
N VAL A 229 11.28 -24.43 2.80
CA VAL A 229 10.72 -24.07 4.10
C VAL A 229 10.33 -25.35 4.82
N GLN A 230 10.53 -25.37 6.13
CA GLN A 230 10.18 -26.49 6.99
C GLN A 230 9.11 -26.06 7.98
N THR A 231 8.17 -26.97 8.26
CA THR A 231 7.30 -26.79 9.43
C THR A 231 8.10 -27.01 10.72
N ARG A 232 7.67 -26.38 11.82
CA ARG A 232 8.46 -26.26 13.06
C ARG A 232 8.14 -27.34 14.09
N ARG A 233 7.08 -28.13 13.89
CA ARG A 233 6.62 -29.15 14.85
C ARG A 233 6.39 -28.50 16.22
N ASN A 234 5.66 -27.38 16.26
CA ASN A 234 5.55 -26.51 17.45
C ASN A 234 4.99 -27.25 18.67
N ASP A 235 4.14 -28.26 18.47
CA ASP A 235 3.51 -29.08 19.50
C ASP A 235 4.31 -30.35 19.86
N ALA A 236 5.51 -30.51 19.30
CA ALA A 236 6.33 -31.72 19.37
C ALA A 236 5.59 -33.00 18.91
N SER A 237 4.57 -32.88 18.05
CA SER A 237 3.81 -33.98 17.47
C SER A 237 3.96 -34.01 15.94
N GLY A 238 3.76 -35.18 15.33
CA GLY A 238 3.90 -35.34 13.87
C GLY A 238 5.34 -35.24 13.33
N SER A 239 5.47 -35.18 12.01
CA SER A 239 6.74 -35.08 11.28
C SER A 239 6.94 -33.69 10.68
N ILE A 240 8.21 -33.27 10.58
CA ILE A 240 8.58 -32.04 9.86
C ILE A 240 8.21 -32.22 8.38
N PHE A 241 7.42 -31.28 7.86
CA PHE A 241 7.05 -31.25 6.47
C PHE A 241 7.88 -30.20 5.72
N ASN A 242 8.50 -30.63 4.61
CA ASN A 242 9.31 -29.77 3.75
C ASN A 242 8.47 -29.32 2.56
N PHE A 243 8.45 -28.03 2.28
CA PHE A 243 7.79 -27.47 1.10
C PHE A 243 8.62 -26.35 0.49
N LYS A 244 8.30 -25.99 -0.76
CA LYS A 244 8.94 -24.87 -1.46
C LYS A 244 8.02 -23.67 -1.55
N THR A 245 8.57 -22.49 -1.31
CA THR A 245 7.96 -21.18 -1.59
C THR A 245 8.85 -20.41 -2.56
N GLN A 246 8.28 -19.48 -3.32
CA GLN A 246 9.04 -18.63 -4.25
C GLN A 246 8.41 -17.24 -4.29
N ASN A 247 8.48 -16.54 -3.15
CA ASN A 247 7.83 -15.25 -2.95
C ASN A 247 8.82 -14.09 -2.79
N ASN A 248 10.11 -14.39 -2.86
CA ASN A 248 11.22 -13.47 -2.74
C ASN A 248 11.37 -12.70 -4.05
N ALA A 249 10.71 -11.55 -4.17
CA ALA A 249 10.89 -10.68 -5.32
C ALA A 249 12.33 -10.13 -5.31
N ILE A 250 12.99 -10.08 -6.46
CA ILE A 250 14.26 -9.37 -6.68
C ILE A 250 14.01 -8.02 -7.36
N PHE A 251 12.88 -7.91 -8.07
CA PHE A 251 12.45 -6.71 -8.75
C PHE A 251 10.92 -6.66 -8.84
N ARG A 252 10.35 -5.46 -8.66
CA ARG A 252 8.96 -5.11 -8.94
C ARG A 252 8.96 -3.78 -9.66
N GLY A 253 8.45 -3.74 -10.89
CA GLY A 253 8.42 -2.51 -11.68
C GLY A 253 7.21 -2.40 -12.56
N GLU A 254 6.96 -1.16 -12.98
CA GLU A 254 5.93 -0.79 -13.92
C GLU A 254 6.56 -0.22 -15.20
N ALA A 255 5.96 -0.54 -16.34
CA ALA A 255 6.30 0.08 -17.61
C ALA A 255 5.05 0.45 -18.39
N SER A 256 5.18 1.46 -19.25
CA SER A 256 4.18 1.78 -20.26
C SER A 256 4.16 0.72 -21.35
N VAL A 257 2.94 0.34 -21.75
CA VAL A 257 2.70 -0.48 -22.95
C VAL A 257 2.21 0.45 -24.05
N VAL A 258 2.95 0.50 -25.16
CA VAL A 258 2.65 1.36 -26.32
C VAL A 258 2.57 0.48 -27.55
N ASN A 259 1.45 0.55 -28.27
CA ASN A 259 1.16 -0.30 -29.43
C ASN A 259 1.39 -1.80 -29.15
N GLY A 260 0.99 -2.25 -27.96
CA GLY A 260 1.16 -3.63 -27.52
C GLY A 260 2.56 -4.00 -27.04
N GLU A 261 3.57 -3.14 -27.16
CA GLU A 261 4.95 -3.44 -26.79
C GLU A 261 5.37 -2.75 -25.49
N PHE A 262 6.31 -3.35 -24.75
CA PHE A 262 6.87 -2.79 -23.52
C PHE A 262 8.35 -3.16 -23.34
N ILE A 263 9.04 -2.37 -22.51
CA ILE A 263 10.41 -2.60 -22.10
C ILE A 263 10.50 -2.41 -20.58
N VAL A 264 11.16 -3.34 -19.90
CA VAL A 264 11.45 -3.25 -18.47
C VAL A 264 12.95 -3.43 -18.27
N GLN A 265 13.56 -2.50 -17.55
CA GLN A 265 14.97 -2.53 -17.22
C GLN A 265 15.17 -2.47 -15.71
N PHE A 266 16.12 -3.24 -15.21
CA PHE A 266 16.53 -3.19 -13.81
C PHE A 266 17.90 -3.84 -13.61
N ARG A 267 18.45 -3.65 -12.42
CA ARG A 267 19.67 -4.29 -11.98
C ARG A 267 19.35 -5.32 -10.89
N ILE A 268 19.95 -6.51 -10.98
CA ILE A 268 19.70 -7.58 -10.02
C ILE A 268 20.39 -7.22 -8.68
N PRO A 269 19.66 -7.26 -7.53
CA PRO A 269 20.24 -7.03 -6.22
C PRO A 269 21.40 -7.96 -5.85
N LEU A 270 22.37 -7.45 -5.10
CA LEU A 270 23.42 -8.27 -4.49
C LEU A 270 22.85 -9.33 -3.54
N ASP A 271 21.72 -9.03 -2.90
CA ASP A 271 21.09 -9.84 -1.86
C ASP A 271 20.36 -11.10 -2.36
N ILE A 272 20.42 -11.42 -3.66
CA ILE A 272 19.90 -12.70 -4.15
C ILE A 272 20.65 -13.87 -3.52
N ASN A 273 20.04 -15.05 -3.51
CA ASN A 273 20.81 -16.26 -3.24
C ASN A 273 21.82 -16.47 -4.39
N LEU A 274 23.11 -16.60 -4.08
CA LEU A 274 24.17 -16.71 -5.10
C LEU A 274 24.32 -18.12 -5.70
N SER A 275 23.63 -19.13 -5.16
CA SER A 275 23.60 -20.46 -5.78
C SER A 275 22.87 -20.41 -7.12
N VAL A 276 23.33 -21.13 -8.14
CA VAL A 276 22.60 -21.17 -9.42
C VAL A 276 21.27 -21.92 -9.25
N GLY A 277 20.20 -21.35 -9.79
CA GLY A 277 18.88 -21.98 -9.82
C GLY A 277 17.86 -21.16 -10.62
N THR A 278 16.64 -21.67 -10.66
CA THR A 278 15.59 -21.14 -11.55
C THR A 278 14.79 -20.01 -10.90
N PRO A 279 14.77 -18.79 -11.47
CA PRO A 279 13.89 -17.72 -11.01
C PRO A 279 12.45 -17.94 -11.47
N LYS A 280 11.57 -17.00 -11.13
CA LYS A 280 10.21 -16.95 -11.66
C LYS A 280 9.89 -15.50 -12.04
N VAL A 281 9.37 -15.29 -13.23
CA VAL A 281 8.86 -13.99 -13.69
C VAL A 281 7.35 -14.11 -13.80
N ILE A 282 6.63 -13.12 -13.30
CA ILE A 282 5.20 -12.96 -13.56
C ILE A 282 4.94 -11.55 -14.06
N SER A 283 3.96 -11.42 -14.94
CA SER A 283 3.52 -10.15 -15.48
C SER A 283 1.99 -10.09 -15.54
N TYR A 284 1.48 -8.88 -15.35
CA TYR A 284 0.10 -8.51 -15.57
C TYR A 284 0.09 -7.17 -16.30
N ALA A 285 -0.74 -7.01 -17.32
CA ALA A 285 -0.90 -5.75 -18.03
C ALA A 285 -2.38 -5.36 -18.08
N ALA A 286 -2.66 -4.07 -18.07
CA ALA A 286 -4.00 -3.54 -18.19
C ALA A 286 -4.03 -2.27 -19.03
N SER A 287 -5.05 -2.17 -19.88
CA SER A 287 -5.49 -0.95 -20.55
C SER A 287 -6.76 -0.44 -19.88
N THR A 288 -7.51 0.46 -20.53
CA THR A 288 -8.80 0.95 -20.01
C THR A 288 -9.88 -0.15 -19.92
N ASN A 289 -9.85 -1.16 -20.80
CA ASN A 289 -10.93 -2.14 -20.96
C ASN A 289 -10.46 -3.60 -21.16
N GLU A 290 -9.15 -3.81 -21.26
CA GLU A 290 -8.54 -5.11 -21.52
C GLU A 290 -7.40 -5.35 -20.53
N ASP A 291 -7.13 -6.63 -20.28
CA ASP A 291 -6.06 -7.08 -19.43
C ASP A 291 -5.34 -8.29 -20.03
N ALA A 292 -4.10 -8.48 -19.60
CA ALA A 292 -3.25 -9.55 -20.04
C ALA A 292 -2.40 -10.08 -18.89
N TRP A 293 -1.93 -11.32 -19.01
CA TRP A 293 -0.99 -11.90 -18.05
C TRP A 293 0.00 -12.84 -18.71
N GLY A 294 1.13 -13.01 -18.05
CA GLY A 294 2.17 -13.94 -18.51
C GLY A 294 3.16 -14.23 -17.40
N GLY A 295 4.17 -15.03 -17.74
CA GLY A 295 5.23 -15.39 -16.83
C GLY A 295 6.08 -16.52 -17.36
N GLN A 296 7.27 -16.66 -16.80
CA GLN A 296 8.30 -17.61 -17.23
C GLN A 296 9.07 -18.14 -16.02
N ASN A 297 9.60 -19.35 -16.13
CA ASN A 297 10.36 -20.01 -15.07
C ASN A 297 11.43 -20.97 -15.62
N ASP A 298 12.07 -20.57 -16.71
CA ASP A 298 12.99 -21.36 -17.53
C ASP A 298 14.42 -20.78 -17.58
N LEU A 299 14.64 -19.61 -17.00
CA LEU A 299 15.96 -18.98 -16.89
C LEU A 299 16.83 -19.58 -15.77
N LEU A 300 18.11 -19.22 -15.76
CA LEU A 300 19.02 -19.44 -14.64
C LEU A 300 19.44 -18.12 -14.01
N ILE A 301 19.51 -18.10 -12.67
CA ILE A 301 20.04 -16.97 -11.89
C ILE A 301 20.96 -17.46 -10.77
N GLY A 302 22.09 -16.80 -10.57
CA GLY A 302 23.06 -17.07 -9.50
C GLY A 302 24.44 -16.49 -9.82
N GLY A 303 25.36 -16.56 -8.88
CA GLY A 303 26.67 -15.92 -8.99
C GLY A 303 26.61 -14.39 -8.89
N VAL A 304 27.76 -13.76 -9.10
CA VAL A 304 27.95 -12.31 -9.03
C VAL A 304 28.62 -11.85 -10.32
N PHE A 305 28.14 -10.75 -10.88
CA PHE A 305 28.74 -10.12 -12.05
C PHE A 305 30.20 -9.76 -11.76
N ASP A 306 31.12 -10.15 -12.64
CA ASP A 306 32.57 -9.97 -12.48
C ASP A 306 33.15 -8.79 -13.25
N GLY A 307 32.29 -8.02 -13.94
CA GLY A 307 32.66 -6.80 -14.64
C GLY A 307 32.83 -5.59 -13.73
N VAL A 308 33.20 -4.45 -14.33
CA VAL A 308 33.40 -3.19 -13.61
C VAL A 308 32.06 -2.56 -13.26
N ILE A 309 31.89 -2.19 -12.00
CA ILE A 309 30.77 -1.40 -11.48
C ILE A 309 31.30 -0.03 -11.12
N THR A 310 30.71 1.02 -11.69
CA THR A 310 31.14 2.41 -11.49
C THR A 310 30.41 3.11 -10.36
N ASP A 311 29.23 2.64 -10.02
CA ASP A 311 28.43 3.18 -8.92
C ASP A 311 29.07 2.88 -7.57
N THR A 312 29.22 3.91 -6.74
CA THR A 312 29.76 3.81 -5.39
C THR A 312 28.97 4.63 -4.37
N GLU A 313 27.96 5.37 -4.81
CA GLU A 313 27.18 6.27 -3.97
C GLU A 313 25.92 5.57 -3.48
N GLY A 314 25.39 5.98 -2.33
CA GLY A 314 24.08 5.50 -1.88
C GLY A 314 22.94 6.34 -2.46
N PRO A 315 21.68 5.88 -2.26
CA PRO A 315 20.52 6.61 -2.76
C PRO A 315 20.45 8.04 -2.25
N LYS A 316 20.10 8.98 -3.13
CA LYS A 316 19.68 10.32 -2.74
C LYS A 316 18.27 10.25 -2.20
N VAL A 317 18.11 10.48 -0.90
CA VAL A 317 16.82 10.45 -0.20
C VAL A 317 16.36 11.88 0.10
N ARG A 318 15.07 12.15 -0.10
CA ARG A 318 14.40 13.38 0.30
C ARG A 318 13.08 13.07 0.99
N LEU A 319 12.87 13.62 2.17
CA LEU A 319 11.71 13.35 3.00
C LEU A 319 10.88 14.62 3.22
N PHE A 320 9.55 14.46 3.18
CA PHE A 320 8.58 15.53 3.32
C PHE A 320 7.34 15.07 4.11
N ILE A 321 6.61 16.04 4.65
CA ILE A 321 5.28 15.85 5.24
C ILE A 321 4.24 16.56 4.39
N ASN A 322 3.15 15.87 4.06
CA ASN A 322 1.97 16.31 3.31
C ASN A 322 2.22 16.65 1.83
N ASP A 323 3.24 17.46 1.54
CA ASP A 323 3.61 17.86 0.19
C ASP A 323 5.12 18.15 0.06
N THR A 324 5.62 18.23 -1.17
CA THR A 324 7.05 18.43 -1.45
C THR A 324 7.55 19.86 -1.24
N THR A 325 6.69 20.77 -0.76
CA THR A 325 7.06 22.14 -0.37
C THR A 325 7.39 22.25 1.13
N PHE A 326 7.10 21.20 1.90
CA PHE A 326 7.40 21.13 3.32
C PHE A 326 8.88 21.38 3.63
N THR A 327 9.12 22.14 4.69
CA THR A 327 10.44 22.42 5.25
C THR A 327 10.52 21.90 6.69
N SER A 328 11.64 21.27 7.04
CA SER A 328 11.91 20.81 8.41
C SER A 328 11.68 21.92 9.44
N GLY A 329 11.03 21.58 10.56
CA GLY A 329 10.51 22.49 11.58
C GLY A 329 9.09 23.00 11.32
N GLY A 330 8.47 22.65 10.18
CA GLY A 330 7.11 23.05 9.84
C GLY A 330 6.03 22.37 10.70
N ILE A 331 4.78 22.75 10.46
CA ILE A 331 3.61 22.24 11.20
C ILE A 331 2.83 21.18 10.41
N SER A 332 2.18 20.26 11.11
CA SER A 332 1.22 19.32 10.55
C SER A 332 0.02 19.10 11.48
N ASP A 333 -1.06 18.53 10.96
CA ASP A 333 -2.11 17.91 11.77
C ASP A 333 -1.67 16.54 12.34
N SER A 334 -2.56 15.88 13.08
CA SER A 334 -2.32 14.57 13.73
C SER A 334 -2.26 13.40 12.74
N ASN A 335 -2.61 13.59 11.47
CA ASN A 335 -2.67 12.56 10.45
C ASN A 335 -1.81 12.94 9.23
N PRO A 336 -0.50 13.15 9.39
CA PRO A 336 0.36 13.54 8.27
C PRO A 336 0.56 12.41 7.27
N LEU A 337 0.72 12.79 6.01
CA LEU A 337 1.24 11.93 4.95
C LEU A 337 2.76 12.10 4.84
N ALA A 338 3.55 11.08 5.19
CA ALA A 338 4.97 11.07 4.88
C ALA A 338 5.20 10.76 3.41
N ILE A 339 6.04 11.57 2.75
CA ILE A 339 6.43 11.42 1.34
C ILE A 339 7.95 11.31 1.27
N GLY A 340 8.44 10.16 0.85
CA GLY A 340 9.85 9.92 0.57
C GLY A 340 10.10 9.86 -0.93
N LEU A 341 11.09 10.61 -1.43
CA LEU A 341 11.59 10.51 -2.80
C LEU A 341 13.01 9.95 -2.78
N MET A 342 13.29 8.99 -3.65
CA MET A 342 14.58 8.31 -3.73
C MET A 342 15.07 8.27 -5.17
N GLN A 343 16.38 8.45 -5.35
CA GLN A 343 17.03 8.33 -6.65
C GLN A 343 18.40 7.67 -6.51
N ASP A 344 18.68 6.67 -7.34
CA ASP A 344 19.94 5.93 -7.38
C ASP A 344 20.17 5.33 -8.78
N GLU A 345 21.40 5.35 -9.32
CA GLU A 345 21.66 4.85 -10.68
C GLU A 345 21.55 3.33 -10.80
N SER A 346 21.85 2.60 -9.73
CA SER A 346 21.70 1.15 -9.65
C SER A 346 20.27 0.75 -9.25
N GLY A 347 19.47 1.70 -8.75
CA GLY A 347 18.09 1.50 -8.36
C GLY A 347 17.94 1.15 -6.88
N ILE A 348 16.72 1.26 -6.37
CA ILE A 348 16.43 1.12 -4.94
C ILE A 348 16.11 -0.33 -4.58
N ASN A 349 16.74 -0.85 -3.52
CA ASN A 349 16.44 -2.15 -2.96
C ASN A 349 15.26 -2.05 -1.99
N ALA A 350 14.06 -2.23 -2.54
CA ALA A 350 12.80 -2.20 -1.80
C ALA A 350 12.09 -3.56 -1.72
N VAL A 351 12.78 -4.65 -2.08
CA VAL A 351 12.20 -6.00 -2.08
C VAL A 351 12.42 -6.77 -0.79
N GLY A 352 13.33 -6.30 0.07
CA GLY A 352 13.55 -6.85 1.42
C GLY A 352 14.22 -8.21 1.46
N LEU A 353 15.09 -8.52 0.48
CA LEU A 353 15.86 -9.76 0.45
C LEU A 353 17.06 -9.72 1.40
N GLY A 354 17.73 -8.57 1.48
CA GLY A 354 18.86 -8.35 2.37
C GLY A 354 18.43 -8.19 3.82
N ILE A 355 19.15 -8.85 4.72
CA ILE A 355 18.96 -8.65 6.16
C ILE A 355 19.36 -7.21 6.49
N GLY A 356 18.38 -6.37 6.81
CA GLY A 356 18.60 -4.97 7.19
C GLY A 356 18.60 -3.97 6.03
N HIS A 357 18.53 -4.43 4.77
CA HIS A 357 18.46 -3.61 3.57
C HIS A 357 17.00 -3.35 3.17
N ASN A 358 16.27 -2.69 4.06
CA ASN A 358 14.89 -2.29 3.84
C ASN A 358 14.81 -0.77 3.65
N VAL A 359 13.79 -0.32 2.92
CA VAL A 359 13.30 1.05 3.00
C VAL A 359 12.57 1.19 4.33
N MET A 360 13.10 2.04 5.21
CA MET A 360 12.65 2.17 6.59
C MET A 360 12.27 3.60 6.89
N LEU A 361 11.03 3.81 7.32
CA LEU A 361 10.63 5.03 8.02
C LEU A 361 10.84 4.84 9.52
N GLU A 362 11.23 5.90 10.23
CA GLU A 362 11.32 5.88 11.69
C GLU A 362 10.72 7.17 12.24
N LEU A 363 9.60 7.06 12.96
CA LEU A 363 8.94 8.17 13.64
C LEU A 363 9.20 8.04 15.14
N ASP A 364 9.87 9.01 15.74
CA ASP A 364 10.22 9.06 17.17
C ASP A 364 10.86 7.75 17.70
N GLY A 365 11.77 7.17 16.92
CA GLY A 365 12.45 5.92 17.26
C GLY A 365 11.62 4.64 17.02
N GLN A 366 10.43 4.74 16.44
CA GLN A 366 9.60 3.58 16.06
C GLN A 366 9.80 3.24 14.57
N PRO A 367 10.49 2.13 14.24
CA PRO A 367 10.78 1.76 12.87
C PRO A 367 9.56 1.12 12.18
N ILE A 368 9.34 1.50 10.93
CA ILE A 368 8.30 0.98 10.03
C ILE A 368 8.98 0.53 8.74
N ASN A 369 8.79 -0.74 8.39
CA ASN A 369 9.24 -1.24 7.08
C ASN A 369 8.30 -0.72 6.00
N ALA A 370 8.83 0.12 5.12
CA ALA A 370 8.11 0.80 4.06
C ALA A 370 8.31 0.16 2.67
N ASN A 371 8.90 -1.03 2.58
CA ASN A 371 9.12 -1.74 1.31
C ASN A 371 7.82 -1.91 0.51
N THR A 372 6.71 -2.23 1.17
CA THR A 372 5.41 -2.40 0.50
C THR A 372 4.79 -1.09 0.05
N ALA A 373 5.21 0.04 0.63
CA ALA A 373 4.77 1.39 0.27
C ALA A 373 5.67 2.03 -0.80
N TYR A 374 6.85 1.44 -1.08
CA TYR A 374 7.75 1.89 -2.13
C TYR A 374 7.19 1.53 -3.51
N GLN A 375 7.21 2.51 -4.41
CA GLN A 375 6.88 2.34 -5.82
C GLN A 375 7.96 3.01 -6.67
N ALA A 376 8.56 2.26 -7.58
CA ALA A 376 9.42 2.81 -8.63
C ALA A 376 8.60 3.65 -9.61
N ASN A 377 9.22 4.65 -10.22
CA ASN A 377 8.58 5.42 -11.27
C ASN A 377 8.32 4.54 -12.50
N ILE A 378 7.22 4.82 -13.21
CA ILE A 378 6.95 4.14 -14.48
C ILE A 378 8.08 4.43 -15.46
N ASP A 379 8.54 3.39 -16.15
CA ASP A 379 9.65 3.44 -17.12
C ASP A 379 11.01 3.88 -16.54
N ASP A 380 11.12 4.05 -15.22
CA ASP A 380 12.34 4.54 -14.56
C ASP A 380 12.55 3.85 -13.21
N PHE A 381 13.32 2.77 -13.22
CA PHE A 381 13.71 2.03 -12.01
C PHE A 381 14.72 2.77 -11.13
N THR A 382 15.36 3.84 -11.65
CA THR A 382 16.38 4.62 -10.90
C THR A 382 15.73 5.58 -9.90
N ARG A 383 14.41 5.77 -9.99
CA ARG A 383 13.64 6.68 -9.14
C ARG A 383 12.44 5.98 -8.55
N GLY A 384 12.07 6.38 -7.35
CA GLY A 384 10.83 5.92 -6.75
C GLY A 384 10.41 6.76 -5.57
N SER A 385 9.25 6.43 -5.03
CA SER A 385 8.68 7.13 -3.88
C SER A 385 8.05 6.18 -2.88
N VAL A 386 8.02 6.61 -1.62
CA VAL A 386 7.21 6.03 -0.55
C VAL A 386 6.17 7.06 -0.13
N LYS A 387 4.94 6.60 0.05
CA LYS A 387 3.87 7.36 0.69
C LYS A 387 3.34 6.56 1.87
N TYR A 388 3.39 7.14 3.07
CA TYR A 388 2.95 6.47 4.28
C TYR A 388 2.09 7.41 5.13
N GLN A 389 0.85 7.00 5.37
CA GLN A 389 -0.12 7.76 6.13
C GLN A 389 -0.01 7.44 7.62
N TYR A 390 0.29 8.43 8.44
CA TYR A 390 0.20 8.34 9.90
C TYR A 390 -1.20 8.76 10.37
N TYR A 391 -1.57 8.30 11.56
CA TYR A 391 -2.83 8.64 12.19
C TYR A 391 -2.61 8.87 13.68
N ASP A 392 -3.43 9.76 14.25
CA ASP A 392 -3.53 10.02 15.69
C ASP A 392 -2.18 10.36 16.36
N LEU A 393 -1.32 11.09 15.66
CA LEU A 393 -0.08 11.61 16.26
C LEU A 393 -0.41 12.61 17.37
N THR A 394 0.31 12.51 18.48
CA THR A 394 0.14 13.38 19.64
C THR A 394 0.58 14.81 19.32
N PRO A 395 -0.07 15.86 19.85
CA PRO A 395 0.46 17.22 19.71
C PRO A 395 1.87 17.35 20.30
N GLY A 396 2.77 18.02 19.58
CA GLY A 396 4.17 18.19 19.98
C GLY A 396 5.16 18.10 18.82
N GLU A 397 6.46 18.17 19.16
CA GLU A 397 7.54 17.96 18.19
C GLU A 397 7.72 16.47 17.89
N HIS A 398 7.89 16.16 16.61
CA HIS A 398 8.15 14.83 16.09
C HIS A 398 9.40 14.83 15.21
N GLN A 399 10.11 13.71 15.19
CA GLN A 399 11.23 13.45 14.30
C GLN A 399 10.88 12.28 13.38
N LEU A 400 11.02 12.49 12.07
CA LEU A 400 10.85 11.45 11.06
C LEU A 400 12.13 11.30 10.25
N SER A 401 12.60 10.08 10.11
CA SER A 401 13.69 9.74 9.20
C SER A 401 13.25 8.68 8.18
N LEU A 402 13.90 8.71 7.02
CA LEU A 402 13.74 7.72 5.96
C LEU A 402 15.13 7.22 5.56
N ARG A 403 15.36 5.91 5.68
CA ARG A 403 16.57 5.24 5.21
C ARG A 403 16.24 4.31 4.06
N ALA A 404 17.08 4.33 3.02
CA ALA A 404 16.97 3.44 1.87
C ALA A 404 18.33 2.86 1.49
N TRP A 405 18.30 1.75 0.77
CA TRP A 405 19.47 1.06 0.24
C TRP A 405 19.32 0.94 -1.28
N ASP A 406 20.43 1.01 -2.00
CA ASP A 406 20.47 0.61 -3.40
C ASP A 406 20.62 -0.92 -3.53
N VAL A 407 20.64 -1.41 -4.76
CA VAL A 407 20.85 -2.84 -5.07
C VAL A 407 22.31 -3.32 -4.87
N LEU A 408 23.25 -2.39 -4.65
CA LEU A 408 24.66 -2.66 -4.36
C LEU A 408 24.97 -2.71 -2.86
N ASN A 409 23.98 -2.45 -2.02
CA ASN A 409 24.05 -2.34 -0.56
C ASN A 409 24.78 -1.07 -0.07
N GLN A 410 24.72 0.02 -0.82
CA GLN A 410 24.99 1.37 -0.33
C GLN A 410 23.70 1.99 0.22
N TRP A 411 23.82 2.85 1.23
CA TRP A 411 22.67 3.42 1.92
C TRP A 411 22.66 4.94 1.84
N GLY A 412 21.45 5.50 1.90
CA GLY A 412 21.20 6.92 2.02
C GLY A 412 20.04 7.16 2.98
N TYR A 413 19.94 8.39 3.49
CA TYR A 413 18.85 8.77 4.38
C TYR A 413 18.58 10.28 4.33
N ASP A 414 17.39 10.65 4.80
CA ASP A 414 17.01 12.02 5.11
C ASP A 414 16.25 12.06 6.44
N GLU A 415 16.30 13.19 7.13
CA GLU A 415 15.65 13.39 8.42
C GLU A 415 15.06 14.79 8.52
N ILE A 416 13.82 14.87 9.02
CA ILE A 416 13.10 16.11 9.24
C ILE A 416 12.47 16.12 10.62
N THR A 417 12.22 17.32 11.14
CA THR A 417 11.37 17.55 12.31
C THR A 417 10.10 18.26 11.89
N PHE A 418 9.02 18.04 12.62
CA PHE A 418 7.76 18.75 12.42
C PHE A 418 6.97 18.83 13.73
N THR A 419 6.13 19.84 13.86
CA THR A 419 5.28 20.01 15.05
C THR A 419 3.84 19.65 14.70
N VAL A 420 3.32 18.62 15.35
CA VAL A 420 1.90 18.29 15.28
C VAL A 420 1.15 19.28 16.16
N ILE A 421 0.23 20.01 15.54
CA ILE A 421 -0.66 20.92 16.25
C ILE A 421 -2.03 20.27 16.32
N ASP A 422 -2.64 20.33 17.51
CA ASP A 422 -4.00 19.86 17.72
C ASP A 422 -4.97 20.64 16.80
N ALA A 423 -5.58 19.96 15.84
CA ALA A 423 -6.59 20.52 14.96
C ALA A 423 -7.86 20.96 15.74
N ALA A 424 -8.03 20.49 16.98
CA ALA A 424 -9.16 20.85 17.81
C ALA A 424 -9.17 22.33 18.20
N GLU A 425 -8.03 23.02 18.32
CA GLU A 425 -8.01 24.45 18.66
C GLU A 425 -7.41 25.29 17.52
N PRO A 426 -8.10 26.34 17.06
CA PRO A 426 -7.51 27.28 16.14
C PRO A 426 -6.29 27.96 16.76
N ILE A 427 -5.21 28.08 15.99
CA ILE A 427 -3.98 28.77 16.39
C ILE A 427 -3.59 29.74 15.27
N LEU A 428 -3.36 30.99 15.65
CA LEU A 428 -2.72 32.01 14.83
C LEU A 428 -1.29 32.13 15.34
N ASN A 429 -0.31 31.62 14.58
CA ASN A 429 1.07 31.47 14.99
C ASN A 429 1.83 32.80 14.98
N GLN A 430 1.73 33.52 13.86
CA GLN A 430 2.43 34.78 13.66
C GLN A 430 1.62 35.71 12.76
N LEU A 431 1.68 37.02 13.04
CA LEU A 431 1.13 38.07 12.19
C LEU A 431 2.29 38.99 11.77
N GLU A 432 2.81 38.80 10.56
CA GLU A 432 3.81 39.70 10.01
C GLU A 432 3.14 40.97 9.48
N ILE A 433 3.71 42.12 9.83
CA ILE A 433 3.18 43.42 9.41
C ILE A 433 4.31 44.29 8.89
N PHE A 434 4.16 44.79 7.66
CA PHE A 434 5.18 45.62 7.04
C PHE A 434 4.59 46.69 6.11
N PRO A 435 5.20 47.89 6.04
CA PRO A 435 6.30 48.35 6.91
C PRO A 435 5.80 48.68 8.33
N ASN A 436 6.66 48.53 9.34
CA ASN A 436 6.40 49.01 10.71
C ASN A 436 7.69 49.62 11.29
N PRO A 437 7.81 50.96 11.45
CA PRO A 437 6.75 51.98 11.35
C PRO A 437 6.17 52.19 9.93
N PHE A 438 4.94 52.70 9.85
CA PHE A 438 4.25 52.96 8.57
C PHE A 438 3.89 54.45 8.39
N MET A 439 3.75 54.85 7.12
CA MET A 439 3.39 56.22 6.70
C MET A 439 2.11 56.29 5.85
N SER A 440 1.89 55.32 4.95
CA SER A 440 0.79 55.37 3.97
C SER A 440 -0.03 54.08 3.91
N GLU A 441 0.60 52.93 4.13
CA GLU A 441 -0.03 51.61 3.99
C GLU A 441 0.57 50.58 4.93
N LEU A 442 -0.14 49.47 5.13
CA LEU A 442 0.29 48.27 5.86
C LEU A 442 -0.12 47.02 5.09
N ASN A 443 0.81 46.07 4.96
CA ASN A 443 0.56 44.72 4.47
C ASN A 443 0.67 43.73 5.62
N PHE A 444 -0.11 42.65 5.55
CA PHE A 444 -0.22 41.67 6.62
C PHE A 444 -0.11 40.25 6.06
N ASN A 445 0.71 39.41 6.68
CA ASN A 445 0.76 37.98 6.41
C ASN A 445 0.50 37.21 7.70
N LEU A 446 -0.43 36.26 7.67
CA LEU A 446 -0.87 35.50 8.82
C LEU A 446 -0.44 34.04 8.69
N GLU A 447 0.30 33.53 9.66
CA GLU A 447 0.64 32.11 9.79
C GLU A 447 -0.32 31.42 10.77
N HIS A 448 -0.88 30.26 10.40
CA HIS A 448 -1.92 29.58 11.19
C HIS A 448 -2.03 28.07 10.89
N ASN A 449 -2.69 27.33 11.79
CA ASN A 449 -2.94 25.88 11.65
C ASN A 449 -4.29 25.54 10.97
N GLN A 450 -4.96 26.51 10.37
CA GLN A 450 -6.35 26.40 9.88
C GLN A 450 -6.49 26.09 8.37
N LYS A 451 -5.48 25.49 7.72
CA LYS A 451 -5.57 25.09 6.30
C LYS A 451 -6.75 24.14 6.05
N GLY A 452 -7.51 24.40 4.99
CA GLY A 452 -8.70 23.66 4.60
C GLY A 452 -9.95 23.96 5.44
N GLN A 453 -9.86 24.87 6.42
CA GLN A 453 -11.01 25.23 7.27
C GLN A 453 -11.73 26.47 6.73
N GLU A 454 -13.07 26.44 6.83
CA GLU A 454 -13.94 27.59 6.56
C GLU A 454 -14.26 28.34 7.85
N GLY A 455 -14.34 29.67 7.77
CA GLY A 455 -14.56 30.52 8.93
C GLY A 455 -14.62 32.01 8.60
N GLU A 456 -14.86 32.81 9.63
CA GLU A 456 -14.78 34.27 9.58
C GLU A 456 -13.40 34.73 10.04
N LEU A 457 -12.70 35.46 9.17
CA LEU A 457 -11.45 36.16 9.51
C LEU A 457 -11.75 37.65 9.68
N ARG A 458 -11.37 38.21 10.83
CA ARG A 458 -11.57 39.63 11.15
C ARG A 458 -10.22 40.28 11.49
N LEU A 459 -9.87 41.33 10.75
CA LEU A 459 -8.72 42.18 10.99
C LEU A 459 -9.19 43.55 11.46
N THR A 460 -8.68 44.02 12.59
CA THR A 460 -9.05 45.31 13.17
C THR A 460 -7.80 46.09 13.52
N LEU A 461 -7.74 47.34 13.06
CA LEU A 461 -6.73 48.30 13.48
C LEU A 461 -7.33 49.18 14.58
N VAL A 462 -6.67 49.26 15.73
CA VAL A 462 -7.09 50.06 16.88
C VAL A 462 -6.01 51.05 17.31
N ASP A 463 -6.43 52.20 17.82
CA ASP A 463 -5.53 53.16 18.44
C ASP A 463 -5.13 52.74 19.87
N ASN A 464 -4.27 53.54 20.51
CA ASN A 464 -3.79 53.29 21.88
C ASN A 464 -4.88 53.41 22.97
N GLN A 465 -6.10 53.86 22.62
CA GLN A 465 -7.27 53.89 23.50
C GLN A 465 -8.22 52.70 23.21
N GLY A 466 -7.86 51.82 22.27
CA GLY A 466 -8.68 50.68 21.85
C GLY A 466 -9.81 51.05 20.90
N LYS A 467 -9.83 52.27 20.36
CA LYS A 467 -10.84 52.68 19.38
C LYS A 467 -10.48 52.11 18.02
N ILE A 468 -11.47 51.48 17.38
CA ILE A 468 -11.35 50.96 16.00
C ILE A 468 -11.17 52.14 15.04
N VAL A 469 -10.08 52.10 14.27
CA VAL A 469 -9.80 53.07 13.21
C VAL A 469 -10.08 52.50 11.83
N TRP A 470 -9.94 51.18 11.67
CA TRP A 470 -10.23 50.46 10.45
C TRP A 470 -10.54 49.00 10.78
N GLU A 471 -11.41 48.41 9.98
CA GLU A 471 -11.89 47.05 10.17
C GLU A 471 -12.16 46.39 8.81
N TRP A 472 -11.79 45.12 8.74
CA TRP A 472 -12.12 44.24 7.64
C TRP A 472 -12.55 42.88 8.19
N ASN A 473 -13.55 42.27 7.58
CA ASN A 473 -13.95 40.90 7.85
C ASN A 473 -14.40 40.18 6.58
N GLU A 474 -14.09 38.90 6.48
CA GLU A 474 -14.48 38.05 5.36
C GLU A 474 -14.73 36.61 5.83
N ASN A 475 -15.73 35.96 5.25
CA ASN A 475 -15.92 34.52 5.35
C ASN A 475 -15.15 33.85 4.22
N LEU A 476 -14.16 33.02 4.56
CA LEU A 476 -13.27 32.41 3.59
C LEU A 476 -12.81 31.02 4.01
N ALA A 477 -12.33 30.25 3.03
CA ALA A 477 -11.65 28.99 3.24
C ALA A 477 -10.13 29.21 3.17
N LEU A 478 -9.42 28.96 4.27
CA LEU A 478 -7.97 29.18 4.32
C LEU A 478 -7.24 28.07 3.54
N GLN A 479 -6.59 28.41 2.42
CA GLN A 479 -6.06 27.42 1.47
C GLN A 479 -4.64 26.92 1.79
N ALA A 480 -3.91 27.60 2.66
CA ALA A 480 -2.55 27.28 3.04
C ALA A 480 -2.33 27.52 4.54
N ASN A 481 -1.14 27.20 5.07
CA ASN A 481 -0.77 27.52 6.45
C ASN A 481 -0.32 28.99 6.63
N THR A 482 -0.24 29.74 5.53
CA THR A 482 0.01 31.18 5.48
C THR A 482 -1.02 31.87 4.59
N SER A 483 -1.48 33.05 5.00
CA SER A 483 -2.51 33.80 4.30
C SER A 483 -2.17 35.30 4.25
N ASP A 484 -2.16 35.87 3.04
CA ASP A 484 -2.09 37.31 2.85
C ASP A 484 -3.43 37.96 3.23
N LEU A 485 -3.40 38.98 4.09
CA LEU A 485 -4.59 39.74 4.46
C LEU A 485 -4.64 41.06 3.67
N PRO A 486 -5.80 41.74 3.62
CA PRO A 486 -5.93 42.95 2.83
C PRO A 486 -4.99 44.06 3.29
N THR A 487 -4.43 44.77 2.32
CA THR A 487 -3.66 45.99 2.56
C THR A 487 -4.56 47.07 3.16
N PHE A 488 -4.09 47.71 4.23
CA PHE A 488 -4.71 48.90 4.79
C PHE A 488 -4.04 50.15 4.20
N TYR A 489 -4.83 51.13 3.75
CA TYR A 489 -4.32 52.46 3.38
C TYR A 489 -4.78 53.51 4.39
N VAL A 490 -3.90 54.47 4.74
CA VAL A 490 -4.26 55.59 5.64
C VAL A 490 -5.43 56.42 5.07
N SER A 491 -5.60 56.44 3.74
CA SER A 491 -6.75 57.04 3.07
C SER A 491 -8.10 56.39 3.41
N ASP A 492 -8.11 55.16 3.89
CA ASP A 492 -9.33 54.39 4.19
C ASP A 492 -9.94 54.77 5.55
N VAL A 493 -9.26 55.61 6.33
CA VAL A 493 -9.73 56.06 7.64
C VAL A 493 -10.85 57.10 7.45
N PRO A 494 -12.10 56.84 7.91
CA PRO A 494 -13.25 57.71 7.64
C PRO A 494 -13.14 59.14 8.20
N SER A 495 -12.36 59.34 9.27
CA SER A 495 -12.09 60.66 9.86
C SER A 495 -11.02 61.46 9.10
N GLY A 496 -10.38 60.85 8.10
CA GLY A 496 -9.38 61.46 7.21
C GLY A 496 -8.02 61.76 7.82
N LYS A 497 -7.77 61.46 9.11
CA LYS A 497 -6.47 61.68 9.77
C LYS A 497 -6.19 60.68 10.90
N LEU A 498 -5.08 59.95 10.77
CA LEU A 498 -4.40 59.29 11.88
C LEU A 498 -3.48 60.27 12.62
N VAL A 499 -3.30 60.07 13.91
CA VAL A 499 -2.34 60.82 14.74
C VAL A 499 -1.07 59.98 14.91
N PRO A 500 0.14 60.54 14.74
CA PRO A 500 1.39 59.81 15.00
C PRO A 500 1.39 59.18 16.38
N GLY A 501 1.77 57.90 16.47
CA GLY A 501 1.70 57.16 17.72
C GLY A 501 1.59 55.65 17.53
N PHE A 502 1.26 54.97 18.63
CA PHE A 502 1.11 53.52 18.67
C PHE A 502 -0.30 53.09 18.26
N TYR A 503 -0.36 52.05 17.45
CA TYR A 503 -1.57 51.35 17.02
C TYR A 503 -1.38 49.85 17.24
N TYR A 504 -2.47 49.09 17.15
CA TYR A 504 -2.43 47.64 17.22
C TYR A 504 -3.27 47.04 16.10
N ALA A 505 -2.72 46.07 15.39
CA ALA A 505 -3.49 45.21 14.50
C ALA A 505 -3.88 43.96 15.26
N ARG A 506 -5.17 43.64 15.26
CA ARG A 506 -5.73 42.44 15.88
C ARG A 506 -6.38 41.59 14.81
N VAL A 507 -6.01 40.32 14.75
CA VAL A 507 -6.69 39.33 13.92
C VAL A 507 -7.46 38.38 14.82
N VAL A 508 -8.70 38.07 14.44
CA VAL A 508 -9.54 37.04 15.05
C VAL A 508 -10.00 36.10 13.94
N TRP A 509 -9.79 34.80 14.13
CA TRP A 509 -10.35 33.76 13.29
C TRP A 509 -11.43 33.01 14.06
N THR A 510 -12.58 32.75 13.45
CA THR A 510 -13.67 31.94 14.00
C THR A 510 -14.07 30.86 13.01
N ARG A 511 -13.85 29.60 13.36
CA ARG A 511 -14.11 28.45 12.49
C ARG A 511 -15.62 28.15 12.42
N SER A 512 -16.16 27.95 11.21
CA SER A 512 -17.60 27.77 10.99
C SER A 512 -18.16 26.46 11.53
N VAL A 513 -17.37 25.38 11.55
CA VAL A 513 -17.87 24.03 11.88
C VAL A 513 -18.19 23.84 13.38
N ASP A 514 -17.48 24.55 14.27
CA ASP A 514 -17.59 24.37 15.72
C ASP A 514 -17.60 25.69 16.52
N GLY A 515 -17.43 26.83 15.85
CA GLY A 515 -17.45 28.15 16.48
C GLY A 515 -16.21 28.46 17.32
N LYS A 516 -15.16 27.64 17.26
CA LYS A 516 -13.92 27.91 17.99
C LYS A 516 -13.17 29.07 17.36
N SER A 517 -12.45 29.83 18.19
CA SER A 517 -11.79 31.07 17.75
C SER A 517 -10.38 31.24 18.30
N ALA A 518 -9.50 31.83 17.49
CA ALA A 518 -8.17 32.27 17.89
C ALA A 518 -7.99 33.77 17.66
N ARG A 519 -7.05 34.37 18.40
CA ARG A 519 -6.71 35.79 18.26
C ARG A 519 -5.21 36.01 18.36
N ILE A 520 -4.69 36.93 17.55
CA ILE A 520 -3.32 37.43 17.62
C ILE A 520 -3.35 38.97 17.52
N GLN A 521 -2.36 39.62 18.11
CA GLN A 521 -2.26 41.08 18.09
C GLN A 521 -0.80 41.52 17.99
N GLU A 522 -0.54 42.48 17.12
CA GLU A 522 0.78 43.06 16.92
C GLU A 522 0.77 44.58 17.07
N LYS A 523 1.91 45.13 17.50
CA LYS A 523 2.07 46.56 17.79
C LYS A 523 2.66 47.29 16.59
N LEU A 524 2.05 48.43 16.25
CA LEU A 524 2.39 49.25 15.10
C LEU A 524 2.76 50.67 15.52
N ILE A 525 3.57 51.33 14.72
CA ILE A 525 3.94 52.74 14.89
C ILE A 525 3.58 53.51 13.62
N TYR A 526 2.67 54.47 13.73
CA TYR A 526 2.39 55.42 12.65
C TYR A 526 3.29 56.64 12.79
N ILE A 527 4.04 56.96 11.72
CA ILE A 527 4.88 58.15 11.61
C ILE A 527 4.44 58.96 10.39
N ARG A 528 4.53 60.28 10.49
CA ARG A 528 4.06 61.21 9.45
C ARG A 528 5.19 61.72 8.58
#